data_AF-A0A7Y5GIP5-F1
#
_entry.id   AF-A0A7Y5GIP5-F1
#
_cell.length_a   1.000
_cell.length_b   1.000
_cell.length_c   1.000
_cell.angle_alpha   90.00
_cell.angle_beta   90.00
_cell.angle_gamma   90.00
#
_symmetry.space_group_name_H-M   'P 1'
#
loop_
_entity.id
_entity.type
_entity.pdbx_description
1 polymer ?
#
loop_
_entity_poly.entity_id
_entity_poly.type
_entity_poly.pdbx_seq_one_letter_code
_entity_poly.pdbx_strand_id
1 'polypeptide(L)'
;MAELRLSRGYIDKISRFTRYRVLLLMFLVTGITYLDRVCISAAAPRITADLRLTDLQMGYAFSVFALSYGLFEIPMGWWGDRIGQRKMLTRIVVCWSAFTVITGLVWSYFALIFARFIFGAAEAGAFPTVARA
;
A
#
# COMPACT_ATOMS: atom_id res chain seq x y z
N MET A 1 -7.27 -38.30 24.93
CA MET A 1 -6.13 -37.37 25.23
C MET A 1 -5.07 -37.32 24.11
N ALA A 2 -4.68 -38.43 23.48
CA ALA A 2 -3.68 -38.45 22.39
C ALA A 2 -4.15 -37.79 21.07
N GLU A 3 -5.41 -37.99 20.68
CA GLU A 3 -5.97 -37.39 19.45
C GLU A 3 -6.06 -35.85 19.50
N LEU A 4 -6.35 -35.30 20.69
CA LEU A 4 -6.36 -33.85 20.92
C LEU A 4 -4.94 -33.24 20.78
N ARG A 5 -3.88 -34.00 21.11
CA ARG A 5 -2.48 -33.55 20.93
C ARG A 5 -2.04 -33.59 19.47
N LEU A 6 -2.46 -34.60 18.71
CA LEU A 6 -2.18 -34.70 17.28
C LEU A 6 -2.92 -33.61 16.49
N SER A 7 -4.19 -33.35 16.83
CA SER A 7 -4.97 -32.25 16.24
C SER A 7 -4.31 -30.89 16.51
N ARG A 8 -3.89 -30.61 17.76
CA ARG A 8 -3.15 -29.37 18.10
C ARG A 8 -1.83 -29.24 17.34
N GLY A 9 -1.03 -30.31 17.27
CA GLY A 9 0.25 -30.30 16.58
C GLY A 9 0.13 -30.13 15.06
N TYR A 10 -0.94 -30.66 14.45
CA TYR A 10 -1.23 -30.50 13.03
C TYR A 10 -1.70 -29.08 12.69
N ILE A 11 -2.58 -28.51 13.53
CA ILE A 11 -3.02 -27.10 13.45
C ILE A 11 -1.83 -26.14 13.63
N ASP A 12 -0.90 -26.43 14.55
CA ASP A 12 0.31 -25.62 14.78
C ASP A 12 1.36 -25.71 13.65
N LYS A 13 1.38 -26.81 12.89
CA LYS A 13 2.26 -26.95 11.72
C LYS A 13 1.70 -26.20 10.51
N ILE A 14 0.38 -26.32 10.28
CA ILE A 14 -0.35 -25.58 9.25
C ILE A 14 -0.31 -24.06 9.56
N SER A 15 -0.43 -23.67 10.83
CA SER A 15 -0.35 -22.27 11.26
C SER A 15 1.05 -21.69 11.05
N ARG A 16 2.12 -22.47 11.25
CA ARG A 16 3.50 -22.01 11.03
C ARG A 16 3.80 -21.71 9.57
N PHE A 17 3.50 -22.63 8.65
CA PHE A 17 3.71 -22.40 7.22
C PHE A 17 2.87 -21.22 6.70
N THR A 18 1.64 -21.09 7.21
CA THR A 18 0.76 -19.95 6.87
C THR A 18 1.31 -18.64 7.44
N ARG A 19 1.81 -18.64 8.69
CA ARG A 19 2.45 -17.47 9.32
C ARG A 19 3.68 -16.99 8.54
N TYR A 20 4.60 -17.89 8.16
CA TYR A 20 5.77 -17.48 7.38
C TYR A 20 5.40 -16.92 6.01
N ARG A 21 4.35 -17.45 5.35
CA ARG A 21 3.83 -16.89 4.09
C ARG A 21 3.22 -15.51 4.27
N VAL A 22 2.45 -15.29 5.33
CA VAL A 22 1.87 -13.97 5.64
C VAL A 22 2.98 -12.96 5.95
N LEU A 23 3.96 -13.33 6.77
CA LEU A 23 5.12 -12.49 7.07
C LEU A 23 5.92 -12.14 5.81
N LEU A 24 6.16 -13.10 4.92
CA LEU A 24 6.83 -12.85 3.65
C LEU A 24 6.02 -11.86 2.79
N LEU A 25 4.70 -12.03 2.70
CA LEU A 25 3.84 -11.11 1.96
C LEU A 25 3.86 -9.70 2.55
N MET A 26 3.84 -9.57 3.88
CA MET A 26 3.95 -8.27 4.57
C MET A 26 5.30 -7.59 4.32
N PHE A 27 6.37 -8.37 4.34
CA PHE A 27 7.71 -7.89 4.03
C PHE A 27 7.79 -7.38 2.59
N LEU A 28 7.27 -8.15 1.63
CA LEU A 28 7.23 -7.76 0.23
C LEU A 28 6.37 -6.51 0.01
N VAL A 29 5.16 -6.44 0.59
CA VAL A 29 4.29 -5.25 0.47
C VAL A 29 4.99 -4.03 1.03
N THR A 30 5.55 -4.11 2.24
CA THR A 30 6.31 -3.00 2.85
C THR A 30 7.49 -2.58 1.97
N GLY A 31 8.22 -3.55 1.40
CA GLY A 31 9.33 -3.30 0.49
C GLY A 31 8.92 -2.59 -0.80
N ILE A 32 7.81 -3.02 -1.42
CA ILE A 32 7.26 -2.39 -2.63
C ILE A 32 6.80 -0.97 -2.31
N THR A 33 6.12 -0.77 -1.17
CA THR A 33 5.69 0.57 -0.72
C THR A 33 6.86 1.52 -0.54
N TYR A 34 7.96 1.03 0.00
CA TYR A 34 9.18 1.84 0.11
C TYR A 34 9.79 2.13 -1.26
N LEU A 35 9.85 1.13 -2.14
CA LEU A 35 10.34 1.28 -3.51
C LEU A 35 9.58 2.35 -4.29
N ASP A 36 8.25 2.37 -4.21
CA ASP A 36 7.43 3.35 -4.92
C ASP A 36 7.74 4.79 -4.48
N ARG A 37 8.01 5.02 -3.18
CA ARG A 37 8.44 6.33 -2.66
C ARG A 37 9.83 6.75 -3.17
N VAL A 38 10.74 5.79 -3.33
CA VAL A 38 12.07 6.05 -3.90
C VAL A 38 11.98 6.33 -5.40
N CYS A 39 11.18 5.56 -6.14
CA CYS A 39 11.00 5.72 -7.58
C CYS A 39 10.45 7.10 -7.94
N ILE A 40 9.42 7.59 -7.25
CA ILE A 40 8.88 8.93 -7.50
C ILE A 40 9.88 10.04 -7.14
N SER A 41 10.62 9.88 -6.04
CA SER A 41 11.64 10.85 -5.62
C SER A 41 12.79 10.93 -6.64
N ALA A 42 13.26 9.78 -7.14
CA ALA A 42 14.27 9.71 -8.19
C ALA A 42 13.77 10.23 -9.54
N ALA A 43 12.48 10.03 -9.86
CA ALA A 43 11.87 10.51 -11.08
C ALA A 43 11.47 12.00 -11.02
N ALA A 44 11.43 12.61 -9.83
CA ALA A 44 10.98 13.99 -9.63
C ALA A 44 11.64 15.01 -10.58
N PRO A 45 12.99 15.02 -10.76
CA PRO A 45 13.62 16.00 -11.65
C PRO A 45 13.20 15.84 -13.11
N ARG A 46 12.94 14.59 -13.56
CA ARG A 46 12.47 14.31 -14.93
C ARG A 46 11.02 14.73 -15.12
N ILE A 47 10.16 14.42 -14.14
CA ILE A 47 8.74 14.82 -14.14
C ILE A 47 8.64 16.35 -14.18
N THR A 48 9.43 17.05 -13.37
CA THR A 48 9.48 18.52 -13.35
C THR A 48 9.91 19.09 -14.69
N ALA A 49 10.90 18.48 -15.36
CA ALA A 49 11.36 18.92 -16.68
C ALA A 49 10.33 18.67 -17.80
N ASP A 50 9.72 17.48 -17.84
CA ASP A 50 8.75 17.10 -18.89
C ASP A 50 7.45 17.89 -18.79
N LEU A 51 6.94 18.11 -17.56
CA LEU A 51 5.69 18.83 -17.32
C LEU A 51 5.91 20.34 -17.10
N ARG A 52 7.15 20.83 -17.17
CA ARG A 52 7.56 22.22 -16.87
C ARG A 52 7.01 22.72 -15.53
N LEU A 53 7.10 21.87 -14.50
CA LEU A 53 6.60 22.19 -13.16
C LEU A 53 7.60 23.03 -12.39
N THR A 54 7.11 23.72 -11.36
CA THR A 54 7.97 24.34 -10.34
C THR A 54 8.26 23.37 -9.20
N ASP A 55 9.37 23.58 -8.48
CA ASP A 55 9.70 22.75 -7.31
C ASP A 55 8.59 22.79 -6.24
N LEU A 56 7.91 23.94 -6.12
CA LEU A 56 6.74 24.10 -5.25
C LEU A 56 5.59 23.17 -5.65
N GLN A 57 5.32 23.06 -6.95
CA GLN A 57 4.25 22.20 -7.48
C GLN A 57 4.56 20.71 -7.24
N MET A 58 5.82 20.31 -7.39
CA MET A 58 6.25 18.96 -7.05
C MET A 58 6.14 18.69 -5.54
N GLY A 59 6.47 19.70 -4.72
CA GLY A 59 6.23 19.70 -3.28
C GLY A 59 4.77 19.41 -2.94
N TYR A 60 3.81 20.08 -3.60
CA TYR A 60 2.39 19.80 -3.42
C TYR A 60 2.00 18.38 -3.79
N ALA A 61 2.58 17.79 -4.84
CA ALA A 61 2.32 16.40 -5.20
C ALA A 61 2.73 15.42 -4.08
N PHE A 62 3.85 15.69 -3.40
CA PHE A 62 4.26 14.92 -2.20
C PHE A 62 3.34 15.17 -1.00
N SER A 63 2.94 16.43 -0.75
CA SER A 63 2.07 16.78 0.38
C SER A 63 0.67 16.18 0.24
N VAL A 64 0.08 16.21 -0.96
CA VAL A 64 -1.25 15.63 -1.23
C VAL A 64 -1.24 14.12 -1.00
N PHE A 65 -0.17 13.43 -1.41
CA PHE A 65 0.02 12.03 -1.07
C PHE A 65 0.04 11.82 0.45
N ALA A 66 0.85 12.57 1.20
CA ALA A 66 0.93 12.43 2.66
C ALA A 66 -0.42 12.72 3.36
N LEU A 67 -1.14 13.75 2.90
CA LEU A 67 -2.46 14.11 3.42
C LEU A 67 -3.50 13.02 3.16
N SER A 68 -3.58 12.53 1.92
CA SER A 68 -4.50 11.44 1.57
C SER A 68 -4.17 10.16 2.33
N TYR A 69 -2.89 9.83 2.46
CA TYR A 69 -2.44 8.69 3.23
C TYR A 69 -2.92 8.77 4.69
N GLY A 70 -2.66 9.89 5.37
CA GLY A 70 -3.07 10.06 6.77
C GLY A 70 -4.59 10.10 6.97
N LEU A 71 -5.33 10.76 6.08
CA LEU A 71 -6.79 10.85 6.16
C LEU A 71 -7.47 9.48 5.98
N PHE A 72 -6.96 8.67 5.06
CA PHE A 72 -7.56 7.38 4.73
C PHE A 72 -7.07 6.23 5.63
N GLU A 73 -6.04 6.45 6.46
CA GLU A 73 -5.50 5.42 7.36
C GLU A 73 -6.54 4.94 8.39
N ILE A 74 -7.27 5.88 9.01
CA ILE A 74 -8.32 5.60 9.99
C ILE A 74 -9.51 4.83 9.37
N PRO A 75 -10.16 5.31 8.30
CA PRO A 75 -11.31 4.61 7.71
C PRO A 75 -10.90 3.27 7.08
N MET A 76 -9.72 3.18 6.45
CA MET A 76 -9.25 1.90 5.89
C MET A 76 -8.96 0.88 6.99
N GLY A 77 -8.39 1.28 8.12
CA GLY A 77 -8.17 0.40 9.27
C GLY A 77 -9.49 -0.15 9.82
N TRP A 78 -10.50 0.70 10.01
CA TRP A 78 -11.83 0.29 10.45
C TRP A 78 -12.52 -0.65 9.44
N TRP A 79 -12.33 -0.40 8.14
CA TRP A 79 -12.90 -1.25 7.10
C TRP A 79 -12.20 -2.62 7.03
N GLY A 80 -10.89 -2.64 7.25
CA GLY A 80 -10.09 -3.86 7.37
C GLY A 80 -10.56 -4.77 8.51
N ASP A 81 -10.92 -4.18 9.65
CA ASP A 81 -11.47 -4.91 10.81
C ASP A 81 -12.81 -5.60 10.49
N ARG A 82 -13.64 -5.02 9.60
CA ARG A 82 -14.95 -5.59 9.24
C ARG A 82 -14.89 -6.65 8.14
N ILE A 83 -14.04 -6.49 7.12
CA ILE A 83 -14.00 -7.38 5.95
C ILE A 83 -13.00 -8.53 6.12
N GLY A 84 -12.10 -8.41 7.09
CA GLY A 84 -11.01 -9.33 7.34
C GLY A 84 -9.74 -8.94 6.59
N GLN A 85 -8.62 -8.94 7.31
CA GLN A 85 -7.31 -8.44 6.89
C GLN A 85 -6.83 -9.05 5.57
N ARG A 86 -7.06 -10.35 5.37
CA ARG A 86 -6.62 -11.08 4.16
C ARG A 86 -7.29 -10.57 2.89
N LYS A 87 -8.60 -10.28 2.92
CA LYS A 87 -9.35 -9.76 1.76
C LYS A 87 -9.04 -8.29 1.52
N MET A 88 -8.82 -7.54 2.60
CA MET A 88 -8.44 -6.12 2.54
C MET A 88 -7.07 -5.94 1.86
N LEU A 89 -6.07 -6.71 2.28
CA LEU A 89 -4.71 -6.63 1.71
C LEU A 89 -4.70 -6.90 0.20
N THR A 90 -5.44 -7.92 -0.26
CA THR A 90 -5.54 -8.22 -1.70
C THR A 90 -6.20 -7.08 -2.48
N ARG A 91 -7.26 -6.48 -1.95
CA ARG A 91 -7.93 -5.33 -2.60
C ARG A 91 -7.02 -4.12 -2.67
N ILE A 92 -6.30 -3.83 -1.59
CA ILE A 92 -5.33 -2.72 -1.55
C ILE A 92 -4.26 -2.92 -2.61
N VAL A 93 -3.63 -4.10 -2.66
CA VAL A 93 -2.57 -4.40 -3.64
C VAL A 93 -3.08 -4.29 -5.08
N VAL A 94 -4.29 -4.79 -5.36
CA VAL A 94 -4.88 -4.71 -6.71
C VAL A 94 -5.23 -3.27 -7.08
N CYS A 95 -5.91 -2.54 -6.20
CA CYS A 95 -6.25 -1.13 -6.43
C CYS A 95 -4.98 -0.29 -6.64
N TRP A 96 -4.01 -0.46 -5.75
CA TRP A 96 -2.76 0.28 -5.79
C TRP A 96 -1.99 0.01 -7.08
N SER A 97 -1.84 -1.27 -7.48
CA SER A 97 -1.19 -1.64 -8.74
C SER A 97 -1.86 -1.02 -9.97
N ALA A 98 -3.20 -1.02 -10.00
CA ALA A 98 -3.95 -0.38 -11.10
C ALA A 98 -3.68 1.13 -11.16
N PHE A 99 -3.64 1.80 -10.01
CA PHE A 99 -3.32 3.22 -9.94
C PHE A 99 -1.86 3.53 -10.27
N THR A 100 -0.91 2.65 -9.95
CA THR A 100 0.49 2.80 -10.39
C THR A 100 0.60 2.89 -11.91
N VAL A 101 -0.11 2.01 -12.63
CA VAL A 101 -0.15 2.02 -14.10
C VAL A 101 -0.79 3.31 -14.62
N ILE A 102 -1.93 3.72 -14.05
CA ILE A 102 -2.59 4.97 -14.42
C ILE A 102 -1.68 6.17 -14.18
N THR A 103 -0.87 6.14 -13.12
CA THR A 103 0.05 7.23 -12.80
C THR A 103 1.19 7.34 -13.81
N GLY A 104 1.62 6.21 -14.40
CA GLY A 104 2.58 6.21 -15.52
C GLY A 104 2.03 6.81 -16.81
N LEU A 105 0.70 6.93 -16.94
CA LEU A 105 0.00 7.51 -18.09
C LEU A 105 -0.45 8.95 -17.83
N VAL A 106 0.17 9.66 -16.89
CA VAL A 106 -0.18 11.04 -16.55
C VAL A 106 0.61 12.03 -17.41
N TRP A 107 -0.09 12.98 -18.04
CA TRP A 107 0.48 13.98 -18.96
C TRP A 107 0.24 15.42 -18.50
N SER A 108 -0.32 15.62 -17.29
CA SER A 108 -0.69 16.95 -16.78
C SER A 108 -0.51 17.03 -15.27
N TYR A 109 -0.21 18.23 -14.78
CA TYR A 109 -0.06 18.52 -13.34
C TYR A 109 -1.27 18.10 -12.51
N PHE A 110 -2.48 18.42 -12.97
CA PHE A 110 -3.71 18.05 -12.25
C PHE A 110 -3.93 16.54 -12.21
N ALA A 111 -3.60 15.86 -13.30
CA ALA A 111 -3.65 14.40 -13.35
C ALA A 111 -2.59 13.77 -12.41
N LEU A 112 -1.43 14.41 -12.25
CA LEU A 112 -0.39 13.99 -11.29
C LEU A 112 -0.89 14.13 -9.85
N ILE A 113 -1.46 15.27 -9.49
CA ILE A 113 -2.04 15.52 -8.16
C ILE A 113 -3.15 14.51 -7.85
N PHE A 114 -4.06 14.30 -8.78
CA PHE A 114 -5.19 13.38 -8.61
C PHE A 114 -4.72 11.92 -8.48
N ALA A 115 -3.78 11.50 -9.34
CA ALA A 115 -3.17 10.18 -9.25
C ALA A 115 -2.48 9.99 -7.89
N ARG A 116 -1.74 10.98 -7.40
CA ARG A 116 -1.07 10.94 -6.09
C ARG A 116 -2.04 10.88 -4.92
N PHE A 117 -3.17 11.59 -4.99
CA PHE A 117 -4.22 11.54 -3.98
C PHE A 117 -4.86 10.16 -3.89
N ILE A 118 -5.26 9.59 -5.03
CA ILE A 118 -5.88 8.26 -5.04
C ILE A 118 -4.87 7.19 -4.62
N PHE A 119 -3.62 7.32 -5.07
CA PHE A 119 -2.55 6.41 -4.71
C PHE A 119 -2.29 6.41 -3.19
N GLY A 120 -2.20 7.59 -2.57
CA GLY A 120 -2.06 7.70 -1.10
C GLY A 120 -3.27 7.17 -0.36
N ALA A 121 -4.49 7.43 -0.84
CA ALA A 121 -5.71 6.85 -0.28
C ALA A 121 -5.75 5.32 -0.39
N ALA A 122 -5.27 4.74 -1.49
CA ALA A 122 -5.22 3.30 -1.69
C ALA A 122 -4.15 2.63 -0.79
N GLU A 123 -2.97 3.26 -0.66
CA GLU A 123 -1.84 2.76 0.14
C GLU A 123 -2.11 2.84 1.66
N ALA A 124 -2.95 3.80 2.10
CA ALA A 124 -3.27 4.04 3.51
C ALA A 124 -3.77 2.81 4.28
N GLY A 125 -4.40 1.85 3.60
CA GLY A 125 -4.91 0.63 4.24
C GLY A 125 -3.84 -0.43 4.51
N ALA A 126 -2.64 -0.32 3.93
CA ALA A 126 -1.63 -1.37 3.98
C ALA A 126 -1.08 -1.56 5.41
N PHE A 127 -0.59 -0.49 6.04
CA PHE A 127 -0.01 -0.54 7.39
C PHE A 127 -0.97 -0.97 8.51
N PRO A 128 -2.20 -0.43 8.63
CA PRO A 128 -3.13 -0.87 9.67
C PRO A 128 -3.56 -2.33 9.50
N THR A 129 -3.61 -2.83 8.26
CA THR A 129 -3.90 -4.24 7.97
C THR A 129 -2.71 -5.15 8.32
N VAL A 130 -1.48 -4.68 8.09
CA VAL A 130 -0.25 -5.41 8.40
C VAL A 130 0.01 -5.46 9.91
N ALA A 131 -0.18 -4.36 10.63
CA ALA A 131 0.10 -4.29 12.07
C ALA A 131 -0.79 -5.21 12.93
N ARG A 132 -1.93 -5.67 12.41
CA ARG A 132 -2.91 -6.47 13.15
C ARG A 132 -2.98 -7.95 12.73
N ALA A 133 -2.25 -8.36 11.70
CA ALA A 133 -2.25 -9.73 11.16
C ALA A 133 -1.10 -10.58 11.74
#